data_AF-A0A349R3L0-F1
#
_entry.id   AF-A0A349R3L0-F1
#
_cell.length_a   1.000
_cell.length_b   1.000
_cell.length_c   1.000
_cell.angle_alpha   90.00
_cell.angle_beta   90.00
_cell.angle_gamma   90.00
#
_symmetry.space_group_name_H-M   'P 1'
#
loop_
_entity.id
_entity.type
_entity.pdbx_description
1 polymer ?
#
loop_
_entity_poly.entity_id
_entity_poly.type
_entity_poly.pdbx_seq_one_letter_code
_entity_poly.pdbx_strand_id
1 'polypeptide(L)'
;GKVSIWKKGTDNQKFILKPKEKFVIRKVYGVEKEFPSTTTKTASAPMAIAIQPFSISEKDGSALETEWLLNRITIQDDRLLDIALKLERMYGVEIKITNKAVANQRYSATFENEQLENILKALQTVNYFQIKKTGKNQIQLL
;
A
#
# COMPACT_ATOMS: atom_id res chain seq x y z
N GLY A 1 -19.81 4.39 -16.35
CA GLY A 1 -18.64 4.95 -17.05
C GLY A 1 -17.70 3.83 -17.48
N LYS A 2 -16.74 4.11 -18.36
CA LYS A 2 -15.68 3.19 -18.81
C LYS A 2 -14.35 3.94 -18.80
N VAL A 3 -13.30 3.31 -18.28
CA VAL A 3 -11.94 3.89 -18.23
C VAL A 3 -11.00 3.05 -19.09
N SER A 4 -10.10 3.70 -19.82
CA SER A 4 -9.06 3.03 -20.62
C SER A 4 -7.68 3.46 -20.14
N ILE A 5 -6.76 2.51 -19.99
CA ILE A 5 -5.40 2.71 -19.48
C ILE A 5 -4.41 2.13 -20.50
N TRP A 6 -3.32 2.86 -20.77
CA TRP A 6 -2.20 2.40 -21.61
C TRP A 6 -0.87 2.82 -21.00
N LYS A 7 0.18 2.02 -21.20
CA LYS A 7 1.52 2.30 -20.66
C LYS A 7 2.38 2.97 -21.72
N LYS A 8 2.92 4.16 -21.41
CA LYS A 8 3.86 4.91 -22.26
C LYS A 8 5.05 4.02 -22.65
N GLY A 9 5.31 3.90 -23.96
CA GLY A 9 6.37 3.04 -24.52
C GLY A 9 5.92 1.64 -24.97
N THR A 10 4.63 1.30 -24.79
CA THR A 10 3.99 0.08 -25.31
C THR A 10 2.65 0.46 -25.92
N ASP A 11 2.70 0.99 -27.15
CA ASP A 11 1.52 1.55 -27.84
C ASP A 11 0.40 0.51 -28.10
N ASN A 12 0.74 -0.79 -28.03
CA ASN A 12 -0.17 -1.88 -28.39
C ASN A 12 -0.93 -2.53 -27.20
N GLN A 13 -0.79 -2.04 -25.96
CA GLN A 13 -1.51 -2.61 -24.82
C GLN A 13 -2.48 -1.61 -24.17
N LYS A 14 -3.75 -1.75 -24.55
CA LYS A 14 -4.89 -1.02 -23.97
C LYS A 14 -5.64 -1.92 -23.00
N PHE A 15 -5.80 -1.45 -21.76
CA PHE A 15 -6.61 -2.10 -20.73
C PHE A 15 -7.89 -1.32 -20.54
N ILE A 16 -9.03 -1.99 -20.60
CA ILE A 16 -10.35 -1.37 -20.43
C ILE A 16 -10.91 -1.85 -19.10
N LEU A 17 -11.23 -0.89 -18.22
CA LEU A 17 -11.85 -1.15 -16.93
C LEU A 17 -13.35 -0.89 -17.01
N LYS A 18 -14.13 -1.84 -16.51
CA LYS A 18 -15.55 -1.71 -16.22
C LYS A 18 -15.75 -1.00 -14.87
N PRO A 19 -16.97 -0.52 -14.57
CA PRO A 19 -17.29 -0.12 -13.21
C PRO A 19 -16.90 -1.22 -12.23
N LYS A 20 -16.41 -0.85 -11.05
CA LYS A 20 -16.03 -1.79 -9.98
C LYS A 20 -14.75 -2.62 -10.27
N GLU A 21 -13.89 -2.18 -11.18
CA GLU A 21 -12.60 -2.79 -11.45
C GLU A 21 -11.44 -1.84 -11.12
N LYS A 22 -10.32 -2.40 -10.68
CA LYS A 22 -9.04 -1.71 -10.46
C LYS A 22 -7.94 -2.33 -11.31
N PHE A 23 -7.01 -1.49 -11.74
CA PHE A 23 -5.80 -1.88 -12.46
C PHE A 23 -4.63 -1.92 -11.49
N VAL A 24 -3.96 -3.06 -11.40
CA VAL A 24 -2.86 -3.30 -10.47
C VAL A 24 -1.59 -3.58 -11.26
N ILE A 25 -0.56 -2.76 -11.03
CA ILE A 25 0.79 -2.99 -11.54
C ILE A 25 1.67 -3.38 -10.36
N ARG A 26 2.33 -4.52 -10.44
CA ARG A 26 3.32 -4.98 -9.46
C ARG A 26 4.69 -5.01 -10.11
N LYS A 27 5.67 -4.39 -9.46
CA LYS A 27 7.07 -4.53 -9.87
C LYS A 27 7.54 -5.92 -9.41
N VAL A 28 7.88 -6.79 -10.35
CA VAL A 28 8.45 -8.11 -10.06
C VAL A 28 9.96 -7.92 -9.98
N TYR A 29 10.52 -8.08 -8.78
CA TYR A 29 11.95 -8.19 -8.60
C TYR A 29 12.33 -9.65 -8.86
N GLY A 30 13.02 -9.91 -9.97
CA GLY A 30 13.55 -11.24 -10.26
C GLY A 30 14.50 -11.64 -9.15
N VAL A 31 14.28 -12.81 -8.55
CA VAL A 31 15.33 -13.49 -7.78
C VAL A 31 16.32 -13.99 -8.83
N GLU A 32 17.47 -13.31 -8.96
CA GLU A 32 18.57 -13.78 -9.80
C GLU A 32 19.02 -15.15 -9.26
N LYS A 33 18.65 -16.22 -9.96
CA LYS A 33 19.41 -17.47 -9.90
C LYS A 33 20.56 -17.33 -10.89
N GLU A 34 21.77 -17.24 -10.36
CA GLU A 34 23.01 -17.17 -11.11
C GLU A 34 23.19 -18.43 -11.98
N PHE A 35 23.12 -18.27 -13.31
CA PHE A 35 23.89 -19.05 -14.28
C PHE A 35 24.22 -18.14 -15.48
N PRO A 36 25.45 -18.22 -16.04
CA PRO A 36 25.97 -17.19 -16.93
C PRO A 36 25.56 -17.44 -18.38
N SER A 37 25.01 -16.43 -19.06
CA SER A 37 25.05 -16.32 -20.53
C SER A 37 24.75 -14.87 -20.98
N THR A 38 25.83 -14.13 -21.22
CA THR A 38 26.12 -13.25 -22.37
C THR A 38 24.96 -12.61 -23.18
N THR A 39 24.93 -11.26 -23.08
CA THR A 39 24.47 -10.22 -24.05
C THR A 39 22.96 -9.99 -24.28
N THR A 40 22.43 -8.89 -23.70
CA THR A 40 21.96 -7.67 -24.39
C THR A 40 21.24 -6.73 -23.40
N LYS A 41 21.50 -5.42 -23.52
CA LYS A 41 20.99 -4.36 -22.65
C LYS A 41 19.56 -3.95 -23.03
N THR A 42 18.59 -4.23 -22.15
CA THR A 42 17.46 -3.34 -21.80
C THR A 42 16.76 -3.91 -20.57
N ALA A 43 17.22 -3.52 -19.38
CA ALA A 43 16.61 -3.92 -18.12
C ALA A 43 15.29 -3.15 -17.89
N SER A 44 14.19 -3.61 -18.49
CA SER A 44 12.85 -3.30 -17.96
C SER A 44 12.51 -4.37 -16.94
N ALA A 45 12.48 -3.99 -15.65
CA ALA A 45 12.07 -4.92 -14.60
C ALA A 45 10.70 -5.53 -14.97
N PRO A 46 10.52 -6.86 -14.92
CA PRO A 46 9.24 -7.47 -15.27
C PRO A 46 8.15 -6.87 -14.38
N MET A 47 7.11 -6.31 -14.98
CA MET A 47 5.95 -5.80 -14.26
C MET A 47 4.79 -6.76 -14.50
N ALA A 48 4.18 -7.26 -13.42
CA ALA A 48 2.95 -8.04 -13.51
C ALA A 48 1.76 -7.08 -13.50
N ILE A 49 0.88 -7.22 -14.48
CA ILE A 49 -0.33 -6.40 -14.64
C ILE A 49 -1.55 -7.28 -14.39
N ALA A 50 -2.50 -6.79 -13.58
CA ALA A 50 -3.76 -7.47 -13.32
C ALA A 50 -4.94 -6.48 -13.26
N ILE A 51 -6.12 -6.93 -13.70
CA ILE A 51 -7.40 -6.27 -13.44
C ILE A 51 -8.10 -7.08 -12.34
N GLN A 52 -8.55 -6.39 -11.29
CA GLN A 52 -9.18 -7.01 -10.13
C GLN A 52 -10.46 -6.26 -9.78
N PRO A 53 -11.47 -6.89 -9.13
CA PRO A 53 -12.56 -6.14 -8.54
C PRO A 53 -12.04 -5.18 -7.45
N PHE A 54 -12.73 -4.06 -7.27
CA PHE A 54 -12.54 -3.21 -6.09
C PHE A 54 -12.98 -3.94 -4.82
N SER A 55 -12.46 -3.51 -3.68
CA SER A 55 -12.64 -4.20 -2.41
C SER A 55 -13.75 -3.47 -1.62
N ILE A 56 -14.56 -4.22 -0.88
CA ILE A 56 -15.73 -3.69 -0.19
C ILE A 56 -15.50 -3.77 1.33
N SER A 57 -15.88 -2.72 2.05
CA SER A 57 -15.86 -2.68 3.50
C SER A 57 -16.95 -3.59 4.08
N GLU A 58 -16.56 -4.46 5.02
CA GLU A 58 -17.49 -5.31 5.76
C GLU A 58 -18.41 -4.51 6.71
N LYS A 59 -18.05 -3.26 7.02
CA LYS A 59 -18.80 -2.41 7.94
C LYS A 59 -20.09 -1.85 7.33
N ASP A 60 -20.03 -1.38 6.08
CA ASP A 60 -21.14 -0.63 5.46
C ASP A 60 -21.23 -0.79 3.94
N GLY A 61 -20.41 -1.65 3.33
CA GLY A 61 -20.50 -1.93 1.89
C GLY A 61 -19.86 -0.86 0.99
N SER A 62 -19.17 0.14 1.55
CA SER A 62 -18.42 1.14 0.79
C SER A 62 -17.15 0.55 0.13
N ALA A 63 -16.66 1.24 -0.90
CA ALA A 63 -15.44 0.87 -1.61
C ALA A 63 -14.19 1.26 -0.80
N LEU A 64 -13.37 0.27 -0.42
CA LEU A 64 -12.13 0.48 0.35
C LEU A 64 -11.17 1.43 -0.38
N GLU A 65 -11.10 1.35 -1.71
CA GLU A 65 -10.24 2.21 -2.54
C GLU A 65 -10.61 3.71 -2.47
N THR A 66 -11.79 4.05 -1.95
CA THR A 66 -12.27 5.44 -1.84
C THR A 66 -12.50 5.92 -0.39
N GLU A 67 -12.18 5.10 0.62
CA GLU A 67 -12.38 5.47 2.04
C GLU A 67 -11.60 6.72 2.46
N TRP A 68 -10.52 7.05 1.75
CA TRP A 68 -9.75 8.27 1.98
C TRP A 68 -10.59 9.54 1.83
N LEU A 69 -11.62 9.54 0.97
CA LEU A 69 -12.56 10.65 0.82
C LEU A 69 -13.43 10.85 2.07
N LEU A 70 -13.60 9.79 2.86
CA LEU A 70 -14.37 9.78 4.10
C LEU A 70 -13.47 9.92 5.34
N ASN A 71 -12.18 10.24 5.14
CA ASN A 71 -11.17 10.27 6.20
C ASN A 71 -11.20 8.99 7.07
N ARG A 72 -11.34 7.85 6.39
CA ARG A 72 -11.47 6.53 6.98
C ARG A 72 -10.34 5.61 6.52
N ILE A 73 -9.89 4.76 7.44
CA ILE A 73 -8.87 3.76 7.17
C ILE A 73 -9.34 2.42 7.73
N THR A 74 -9.52 1.45 6.85
CA THR A 74 -9.78 0.06 7.21
C THR A 74 -8.50 -0.78 7.05
N ILE A 75 -8.19 -1.54 8.11
CA ILE A 75 -7.04 -2.42 8.26
C ILE A 75 -7.60 -3.83 8.49
N GLN A 76 -7.24 -4.77 7.63
CA GLN A 76 -7.74 -6.15 7.66
C GLN A 76 -6.57 -7.13 7.60
N ASP A 77 -6.11 -7.59 8.76
CA ASP A 77 -4.94 -8.45 8.90
C ASP A 77 -3.67 -7.88 8.22
N ASP A 78 -3.54 -6.56 8.16
CA ASP A 78 -2.40 -5.92 7.49
C ASP A 78 -1.19 -5.86 8.42
N ARG A 79 0.02 -5.89 7.83
CA ARG A 79 1.27 -5.67 8.56
C ARG A 79 1.43 -4.20 8.91
N LEU A 80 2.13 -3.90 10.00
CA LEU A 80 2.44 -2.51 10.38
C LEU A 80 3.12 -1.73 9.24
N LEU A 81 3.96 -2.39 8.45
CA LEU A 81 4.57 -1.79 7.27
C LEU A 81 3.54 -1.32 6.24
N ASP A 82 2.54 -2.14 5.93
CA ASP A 82 1.49 -1.81 4.96
C ASP A 82 0.57 -0.71 5.52
N ILE A 83 0.30 -0.75 6.83
CA ILE A 83 -0.46 0.27 7.55
C ILE A 83 0.28 1.62 7.53
N ALA A 84 1.60 1.61 7.78
CA ALA A 84 2.43 2.81 7.72
C ALA A 84 2.31 3.47 6.34
N LEU A 85 2.44 2.71 5.24
CA LEU A 85 2.27 3.23 3.88
C LEU A 85 0.88 3.84 3.63
N LYS A 86 -0.18 3.26 4.20
CA LYS A 86 -1.54 3.84 4.14
C LYS A 86 -1.58 5.18 4.88
N LEU A 87 -1.02 5.25 6.10
CA LEU A 87 -0.99 6.46 6.93
C LEU A 87 -0.13 7.57 6.29
N GLU A 88 1.01 7.25 5.70
CA GLU A 88 1.86 8.21 4.98
C GLU A 88 1.07 8.93 3.88
N ARG A 89 0.30 8.18 3.07
CA ARG A 89 -0.53 8.73 1.98
C ARG A 89 -1.67 9.59 2.50
N MET A 90 -2.31 9.17 3.59
CA MET A 90 -3.47 9.84 4.15
C MET A 90 -3.12 11.14 4.86
N TYR A 91 -2.01 11.15 5.60
CA TYR A 91 -1.65 12.27 6.48
C TYR A 91 -0.43 13.07 6.00
N GLY A 92 0.19 12.69 4.87
CA GLY A 92 1.33 13.40 4.29
C GLY A 92 2.59 13.33 5.17
N VAL A 93 2.81 12.20 5.83
CA VAL A 93 3.96 11.93 6.70
C VAL A 93 4.89 10.88 6.10
N GLU A 94 6.11 10.79 6.62
CA GLU A 94 7.08 9.72 6.37
C GLU A 94 7.22 8.89 7.65
N ILE A 95 7.01 7.58 7.56
CA ILE A 95 7.04 6.63 8.68
C ILE A 95 8.12 5.58 8.40
N LYS A 96 9.20 5.61 9.18
CA LYS A 96 10.29 4.62 9.09
C LYS A 96 10.14 3.55 10.15
N ILE A 97 10.12 2.29 9.72
CA ILE A 97 10.16 1.14 10.62
C ILE A 97 11.52 0.46 10.45
N THR A 98 12.32 0.41 11.51
CA THR A 98 13.67 -0.18 11.44
C THR A 98 13.71 -1.62 11.90
N ASN A 99 12.81 -2.00 12.80
CA ASN A 99 12.72 -3.33 13.37
C ASN A 99 11.82 -4.21 12.51
N LYS A 100 12.38 -5.28 11.94
CA LYS A 100 11.64 -6.23 11.09
C LYS A 100 10.54 -6.97 11.85
N ALA A 101 10.70 -7.22 13.15
CA ALA A 101 9.65 -7.87 13.95
C ALA A 101 8.43 -6.95 14.08
N VAL A 102 8.66 -5.68 14.42
CA VAL A 102 7.63 -4.63 14.51
C VAL A 102 6.94 -4.41 13.15
N ALA A 103 7.71 -4.33 12.07
CA ALA A 103 7.17 -4.18 10.72
C ALA A 103 6.21 -5.30 10.29
N ASN A 104 6.35 -6.51 10.85
CA ASN A 104 5.53 -7.68 10.52
C ASN A 104 4.39 -7.94 11.53
N GLN A 105 4.24 -7.11 12.57
CA GLN A 105 3.07 -7.18 13.47
C GLN A 105 1.80 -6.93 12.66
N ARG A 106 0.76 -7.72 12.92
CA ARG A 106 -0.51 -7.65 12.20
C ARG A 106 -1.62 -7.02 13.04
N TYR A 107 -2.49 -6.29 12.36
CA TYR A 107 -3.58 -5.56 12.99
C TYR A 107 -4.86 -5.69 12.17
N SER A 108 -5.98 -5.56 12.85
CA SER A 108 -7.30 -5.39 12.25
C SER A 108 -8.03 -4.29 13.00
N ALA A 109 -8.41 -3.23 12.31
CA ALA A 109 -9.05 -2.06 12.89
C ALA A 109 -9.69 -1.18 11.81
N THR A 110 -10.69 -0.40 12.19
CA THR A 110 -11.25 0.66 11.36
C THR A 110 -11.20 1.97 12.15
N PHE A 111 -10.57 2.98 11.56
CA PHE A 111 -10.50 4.33 12.10
C PHE A 111 -11.29 5.29 11.22
N GLU A 112 -12.06 6.18 11.83
CA GLU A 112 -12.89 7.17 11.13
C GLU A 112 -12.70 8.54 11.75
N ASN A 113 -12.38 9.54 10.94
CA ASN A 113 -12.16 10.91 11.40
C ASN A 113 -11.14 11.01 12.55
N GLU A 114 -10.17 10.10 12.56
CA GLU A 114 -9.22 9.98 13.66
C GLU A 114 -7.91 10.69 13.33
N GLN A 115 -7.24 11.21 14.36
CA GLN A 115 -5.92 11.83 14.22
C GLN A 115 -4.83 10.76 14.16
N LEU A 116 -3.80 10.98 13.34
CA LEU A 116 -2.67 10.05 13.18
C LEU A 116 -2.07 9.59 14.52
N GLU A 117 -1.95 10.52 15.48
CA GLU A 117 -1.37 10.24 16.80
C GLU A 117 -2.21 9.25 17.61
N ASN A 118 -3.53 9.34 17.51
CA ASN A 118 -4.45 8.45 18.19
C ASN A 118 -4.48 7.07 17.52
N ILE A 119 -4.42 7.02 16.19
CA ILE A 119 -4.26 5.76 15.44
C ILE A 119 -2.99 5.05 15.89
N LEU A 120 -1.84 5.73 15.89
CA LEU A 120 -0.56 5.13 16.28
C LEU A 120 -0.57 4.65 17.74
N LYS A 121 -1.19 5.40 18.66
CA LYS A 121 -1.37 4.97 20.06
C LYS A 121 -2.26 3.73 20.16
N ALA A 122 -3.37 3.69 19.43
CA ALA A 122 -4.25 2.52 19.41
C ALA A 122 -3.55 1.28 18.86
N LEU A 123 -2.73 1.41 17.81
CA LEU A 123 -1.91 0.31 17.31
C LEU A 123 -0.86 -0.12 18.34
N GLN A 124 -0.25 0.83 19.04
CA GLN A 124 0.74 0.55 20.10
C GLN A 124 0.14 -0.23 21.29
N THR A 125 -1.16 -0.06 21.59
CA THR A 125 -1.80 -0.82 22.68
C THR A 125 -2.07 -2.28 22.33
N VAL A 126 -2.29 -2.58 21.06
CA VAL A 126 -2.50 -3.97 20.57
C VAL A 126 -1.17 -4.72 20.54
N ASN A 127 -0.14 -4.10 19.96
CA ASN A 127 1.19 -4.66 19.88
C ASN A 127 2.19 -3.52 20.07
N TYR A 128 3.01 -3.62 21.12
CA TYR A 128 3.92 -2.55 21.50
C TYR A 128 5.02 -2.32 20.46
N PHE A 129 5.26 -1.04 20.18
CA PHE A 129 6.41 -0.49 19.46
C PHE A 129 6.67 0.92 19.98
N GLN A 130 7.89 1.45 19.87
CA GLN A 130 8.17 2.83 20.27
C GLN A 130 7.91 3.80 19.12
N ILE A 131 7.38 4.99 19.44
CA ILE A 131 7.14 6.06 18.48
C ILE A 131 8.13 7.19 18.77
N LYS A 132 8.92 7.60 17.77
CA LYS A 132 9.82 8.76 17.85
C LYS A 132 9.51 9.74 16.72
N LYS A 133 9.26 11.01 17.06
CA LYS A 133 9.16 12.10 16.08
C LYS A 133 10.59 12.56 15.73
N THR A 134 10.96 12.47 14.47
CA THR A 134 12.32 12.80 13.96
C THR A 134 12.34 14.11 13.16
N GLY A 135 11.17 14.65 12.82
CA GLY A 135 11.01 15.93 12.11
C GLY A 135 9.53 16.33 12.03
N LYS A 136 9.23 17.42 11.32
CA LYS A 136 7.87 17.97 11.21
C LYS A 136 6.85 16.95 10.67
N ASN A 137 7.26 16.15 9.69
CA ASN A 137 6.45 15.10 9.07
C ASN A 137 7.18 13.74 9.06
N GLN A 138 8.13 13.52 9.97
CA GLN A 138 8.94 12.31 10.01
C GLN A 138 8.77 11.58 11.34
N ILE A 139 8.36 10.33 11.27
CA ILE A 139 8.06 9.46 12.40
C ILE A 139 8.89 8.18 12.24
N GLN A 140 9.41 7.69 13.35
CA GLN A 140 10.13 6.42 13.41
C GLN A 140 9.43 5.48 14.39
N LEU A 141 9.17 4.25 13.95
CA LEU A 141 8.63 3.16 14.75
C LEU A 141 9.74 2.13 15.03
N LEU A 142 9.93 1.77 16.31
CA LEU A 142 11.01 0.89 16.78
C LEU A 142 10.49 -0.35 17.51
#